data_AF-A0A3G8QYK1-F1
#
_entry.id   AF-A0A3G8QYK1-F1
#
_cell.length_a   1.000
_cell.length_b   1.000
_cell.length_c   1.000
_cell.angle_alpha   90.00
_cell.angle_beta   90.00
_cell.angle_gamma   90.00
#
_symmetry.space_group_name_H-M   'P 1'
#
loop_
_entity.id
_entity.type
_entity.pdbx_description
1 polymer ?
#
loop_
_entity_poly.entity_id
_entity_poly.type
_entity_poly.pdbx_seq_one_letter_code
_entity_poly.pdbx_strand_id
1 'polypeptide(L)'
;MSTEWEEIASRTIRDNRKVRTPDWFVELFAVDGMDDSVFWNYEKNSKYIVLSDRPLSKSQYQPVTRTLIYNEGGYRKIRPPGDFSEVLLSKFFEGNELFYLLHRDMRGEDNPTSVYLLTRREVLDLLPNGNPDSDLKSKILSTPGLLPSI
;
A
#
# COMPACT_ATOMS: atom_id res chain seq x y z
N MET A 1 -5.40 -23.65 -0.85
CA MET A 1 -4.16 -23.46 -0.06
C MET A 1 -4.23 -22.07 0.52
N SER A 2 -4.08 -21.94 1.83
CA SER A 2 -4.20 -20.69 2.57
C SER A 2 -3.09 -19.72 2.17
N THR A 3 -3.45 -18.58 1.61
CA THR A 3 -2.51 -17.54 1.24
C THR A 3 -2.09 -16.78 2.49
N GLU A 4 -0.82 -16.94 2.87
CA GLU A 4 -0.25 -16.37 4.09
C GLU A 4 0.22 -14.93 3.82
N TRP A 5 -0.33 -13.97 4.56
CA TRP A 5 0.14 -12.59 4.54
C TRP A 5 1.37 -12.43 5.42
N GLU A 6 2.35 -11.67 4.93
CA GLU A 6 3.67 -11.60 5.56
C GLU A 6 3.73 -10.43 6.56
N GLU A 7 3.28 -9.24 6.15
CA GLU A 7 3.41 -8.01 6.96
C GLU A 7 2.18 -7.09 6.85
N ILE A 8 1.75 -6.53 7.98
CA ILE A 8 0.68 -5.53 8.08
C ILE A 8 1.13 -4.42 9.03
N ALA A 9 0.97 -3.17 8.63
CA ALA A 9 1.22 -2.01 9.49
C ALA A 9 0.24 -0.88 9.20
N SER A 10 -0.12 -0.08 10.20
CA SER A 10 -0.94 1.12 10.02
C SER A 10 -0.19 2.40 10.39
N ARG A 11 -0.53 3.50 9.71
CA ARG A 11 0.04 4.83 9.94
C ARG A 11 -1.03 5.89 9.79
N THR A 12 -1.15 6.75 10.79
CA THR A 12 -2.01 7.93 10.75
C THR A 12 -1.34 9.05 9.97
N ILE A 13 -2.10 9.72 9.12
CA ILE A 13 -1.67 10.91 8.40
C ILE A 13 -1.72 12.10 9.35
N ARG A 14 -0.59 12.78 9.52
CA ARG A 14 -0.45 13.87 10.51
C ARG A 14 -0.24 15.24 9.88
N ASP A 15 0.20 15.31 8.63
CA ASP A 15 0.54 16.58 8.00
C ASP A 15 0.51 16.50 6.48
N ASN A 16 -0.13 17.48 5.81
CA ASN A 16 0.07 17.78 4.39
C ASN A 16 0.15 16.55 3.44
N ARG A 17 -0.76 15.59 3.63
CA ARG A 17 -0.87 14.31 2.90
C ARG A 17 0.36 13.40 2.99
N LYS A 18 1.33 13.72 3.85
CA LYS A 18 2.52 12.92 4.06
C LYS A 18 2.16 11.75 4.97
N VAL A 19 2.66 10.58 4.61
CA VAL A 19 2.42 9.35 5.35
C VAL A 19 3.77 8.79 5.76
N ARG A 20 3.95 8.55 7.05
CA ARG A 20 5.13 7.82 7.53
C ARG A 20 5.08 6.40 6.98
N THR A 21 6.22 5.85 6.59
CA THR A 21 6.29 4.45 6.17
C THR A 21 6.55 3.55 7.39
N PRO A 22 6.19 2.26 7.32
CA PRO A 22 6.76 1.24 8.19
C PRO A 22 8.28 1.12 7.99
N ASP A 23 8.99 0.55 8.98
CA ASP A 23 10.45 0.43 8.92
C ASP A 23 10.87 -0.55 7.81
N TRP A 24 10.19 -1.69 7.73
CA TRP A 24 10.35 -2.70 6.66
C TRP A 24 10.06 -2.18 5.26
N PHE A 25 9.28 -1.10 5.12
CA PHE A 25 8.85 -0.61 3.80
C PHE A 25 10.00 -0.09 2.96
N VAL A 26 10.97 0.60 3.58
CA VAL A 26 12.10 1.18 2.83
C VAL A 26 13.02 0.08 2.34
N GLU A 27 13.23 -0.96 3.14
CA GLU A 27 14.06 -2.12 2.77
C GLU A 27 13.53 -2.84 1.53
N LEU A 28 12.21 -2.80 1.28
CA LEU A 28 11.59 -3.40 0.10
C LEU A 28 11.83 -2.63 -1.20
N PHE A 29 12.05 -1.32 -1.12
CA PHE A 29 12.14 -0.44 -2.28
C PHE A 29 13.50 0.25 -2.42
N ALA A 30 14.42 -0.04 -1.51
CA ALA A 30 15.80 0.41 -1.58
C ALA A 30 16.48 -0.22 -2.80
N VAL A 31 16.98 0.62 -3.69
CA VAL A 31 17.79 0.20 -4.84
C VAL A 31 19.15 0.84 -4.68
N ASP A 32 20.19 0.02 -4.62
CA ASP A 32 21.56 0.50 -4.41
C ASP A 32 21.97 1.52 -5.50
N GLY A 33 22.58 2.63 -5.07
CA GLY A 33 22.99 3.73 -5.95
C GLY A 33 21.84 4.59 -6.51
N MET A 34 20.59 4.41 -6.07
CA MET A 34 19.47 5.27 -6.43
C MET A 34 18.83 5.92 -5.21
N ASP A 35 18.21 7.09 -5.41
CA ASP A 35 17.37 7.68 -4.37
C ASP A 35 16.19 6.75 -4.06
N ASP A 36 15.97 6.54 -2.76
CA ASP A 36 14.85 5.74 -2.26
C ASP A 36 13.53 6.32 -2.76
N SER A 37 12.70 5.47 -3.32
CA SER A 37 11.54 5.91 -4.09
C SER A 37 10.51 4.80 -4.19
N VAL A 38 9.30 5.16 -4.60
CA VAL A 38 8.23 4.19 -4.82
C VAL A 38 7.41 4.56 -6.03
N PHE A 39 7.00 3.55 -6.80
CA PHE A 39 6.02 3.70 -7.86
C PHE A 39 4.62 3.60 -7.29
N TRP A 40 3.78 4.57 -7.65
CA TRP A 40 2.37 4.57 -7.34
C TRP A 40 1.60 4.00 -8.51
N ASN A 41 0.75 3.03 -8.22
CA ASN A 41 -0.13 2.40 -9.18
C ASN A 41 -1.56 2.41 -8.60
N TYR A 42 -2.52 2.37 -9.50
CA TYR A 42 -3.93 2.23 -9.16
C TYR A 42 -4.45 0.91 -9.73
N GLU A 43 -4.99 0.05 -8.88
CA GLU A 43 -5.66 -1.17 -9.32
C GLU A 43 -7.12 -0.83 -9.63
N LYS A 44 -7.51 -0.98 -10.89
CA LYS A 44 -8.77 -0.42 -11.42
C LYS A 44 -10.01 -1.17 -10.97
N ASN A 45 -9.90 -2.47 -10.69
CA ASN A 45 -11.06 -3.31 -10.38
C ASN A 45 -11.55 -3.07 -8.94
N SER A 46 -10.63 -3.09 -7.99
CA SER A 46 -10.85 -2.95 -6.56
C SER A 46 -10.62 -1.51 -6.07
N LYS A 47 -10.10 -0.63 -6.94
CA LYS A 47 -9.90 0.81 -6.67
C LYS A 47 -8.88 1.10 -5.55
N TYR A 48 -7.88 0.23 -5.43
CA TYR A 48 -6.83 0.32 -4.42
C TYR A 48 -5.58 0.99 -4.95
N ILE A 49 -4.85 1.62 -4.04
CA ILE A 49 -3.52 2.15 -4.32
C ILE A 49 -2.51 1.02 -4.08
N VAL A 50 -1.59 0.83 -5.03
CA VAL A 50 -0.51 -0.15 -4.95
C VAL A 50 0.82 0.55 -5.10
N LEU A 51 1.68 0.35 -4.13
CA LEU A 51 3.04 0.84 -4.07
C LEU A 51 3.98 -0.26 -4.58
N SER A 52 4.95 0.05 -5.43
CA SER A 52 5.87 -0.96 -5.96
C SER A 52 7.29 -0.43 -6.24
N ASP A 53 8.24 -1.36 -6.40
CA ASP A 53 9.64 -1.09 -6.76
C ASP A 53 9.79 -0.65 -8.23
N ARG A 54 8.88 -1.09 -9.10
CA ARG A 54 8.82 -0.75 -10.53
C ARG A 54 7.36 -0.64 -11.02
N PRO A 55 7.08 0.00 -12.17
CA PRO A 55 5.71 0.12 -12.69
C PRO A 55 5.01 -1.23 -12.88
N LEU A 56 3.74 -1.34 -12.46
CA LEU A 56 2.94 -2.54 -12.69
C LEU A 56 2.33 -2.52 -14.10
N SER A 57 2.62 -3.55 -14.89
CA SER A 57 2.28 -3.58 -16.33
C SER A 57 1.03 -4.37 -16.69
N LYS A 58 0.45 -5.16 -15.76
CA LYS A 58 -0.78 -5.92 -16.04
C LYS A 58 -1.96 -4.98 -16.31
N SER A 59 -2.89 -5.41 -17.15
CA SER A 59 -3.99 -4.57 -17.66
C SER A 59 -4.91 -4.01 -16.58
N GLN A 60 -5.00 -4.66 -15.41
CA GLN A 60 -5.79 -4.15 -14.28
C GLN A 60 -5.13 -2.98 -13.54
N TYR A 61 -3.82 -2.78 -13.70
CA TYR A 61 -3.08 -1.69 -13.07
C TYR A 61 -2.98 -0.49 -14.00
N GLN A 62 -3.00 0.69 -13.39
CA GLN A 62 -2.66 1.96 -14.02
C GLN A 62 -1.46 2.54 -13.27
N PRO A 63 -0.25 2.50 -13.83
CA PRO A 63 0.88 3.24 -13.32
C PRO A 63 0.54 4.73 -13.28
N VAL A 64 0.88 5.40 -12.18
CA VAL A 64 0.66 6.84 -12.06
C VAL A 64 1.99 7.58 -12.17
N THR A 65 2.86 7.45 -11.16
CA THR A 65 4.18 8.08 -11.18
C THR A 65 5.08 7.51 -10.09
N ARG A 66 6.36 7.87 -10.13
CA ARG A 66 7.35 7.58 -9.09
C ARG A 66 7.51 8.80 -8.17
N THR A 67 7.55 8.59 -6.86
CA THR A 67 7.89 9.65 -5.90
C THR A 67 9.03 9.23 -5.00
N LEU A 68 9.76 10.20 -4.46
CA LEU A 68 10.81 9.95 -3.48
C LEU A 68 10.25 9.53 -2.12
N ILE A 69 10.97 8.63 -1.44
CA ILE A 69 10.86 8.37 -0.01
C ILE A 69 11.87 9.29 0.67
N TYR A 70 11.39 10.25 1.46
CA TYR A 70 12.24 11.25 2.09
C TYR A 70 12.26 11.11 3.61
N ASN A 71 13.34 11.57 4.24
CA ASN A 71 13.47 11.61 5.68
C ASN A 71 13.07 12.99 6.20
N GLU A 72 12.12 13.04 7.13
CA GLU A 72 11.66 14.27 7.77
C GLU A 72 11.36 14.01 9.25
N GLY A 73 12.01 14.76 10.13
CA GLY A 73 11.83 14.63 11.58
C GLY A 73 12.24 13.26 12.12
N GLY A 74 13.23 12.60 11.49
CA GLY A 74 13.70 11.26 11.86
C GLY A 74 12.81 10.11 11.36
N TYR A 75 11.80 10.41 10.52
CA TYR A 75 10.92 9.39 9.95
C TYR A 75 10.97 9.40 8.43
N ARG A 76 10.94 8.21 7.85
CA ARG A 76 10.77 8.00 6.41
C ARG A 76 9.31 8.24 6.06
N LYS A 77 9.08 9.06 5.03
CA LYS A 77 7.75 9.46 4.59
C LYS A 77 7.61 9.33 3.08
N ILE A 78 6.39 9.09 2.63
CA ILE A 78 5.95 9.20 1.25
C ILE A 78 4.83 10.22 1.14
N ARG A 79 4.62 10.74 -0.07
CA ARG A 79 3.52 11.66 -0.37
C ARG A 79 2.80 11.17 -1.64
N PRO A 80 1.46 11.13 -1.67
CA PRO A 80 0.75 10.77 -2.87
C PRO A 80 1.09 11.74 -4.02
N PRO A 81 1.13 11.26 -5.27
CA PRO A 81 1.30 12.09 -6.45
C PRO A 81 0.28 13.23 -6.50
N GLY A 82 0.72 14.41 -6.98
CA GLY A 82 -0.19 15.54 -7.22
C GLY A 82 -1.25 15.22 -8.29
N ASP A 83 -0.92 14.34 -9.22
CA ASP A 83 -1.75 13.96 -10.37
C ASP A 83 -2.81 12.91 -10.04
N PHE A 84 -2.90 12.49 -8.77
CA PHE A 84 -4.03 11.69 -8.31
C PHE A 84 -5.34 12.45 -8.46
N SER A 85 -6.40 11.74 -8.82
CA SER A 85 -7.75 12.31 -8.81
C SER A 85 -8.12 12.78 -7.39
N GLU A 86 -9.04 13.75 -7.29
CA GLU A 86 -9.49 14.27 -5.99
C GLU A 86 -10.02 13.16 -5.07
N VAL A 87 -10.67 12.14 -5.63
CA VAL A 87 -11.18 10.96 -4.92
C VAL A 87 -10.05 10.10 -4.34
N LEU A 88 -8.90 10.01 -5.02
CA LEU A 88 -7.73 9.32 -4.48
C LEU A 88 -7.00 10.17 -3.45
N LEU A 89 -6.87 11.48 -3.72
CA LEU A 89 -6.26 12.43 -2.79
C LEU A 89 -7.06 12.56 -1.49
N SER A 90 -8.38 12.37 -1.52
CA SER A 90 -9.23 12.40 -0.33
C SER A 90 -8.96 11.26 0.65
N LYS A 91 -8.24 10.21 0.23
CA LYS A 91 -7.76 9.17 1.16
C LYS A 91 -6.69 9.71 2.11
N PHE A 92 -6.02 10.80 1.74
CA PHE A 92 -4.84 11.32 2.43
C PHE A 92 -5.09 12.51 3.37
N PHE A 93 -6.31 12.68 3.88
CA PHE A 93 -6.60 13.73 4.85
C PHE A 93 -5.96 13.47 6.22
N GLU A 94 -5.63 14.55 6.92
CA GLU A 94 -5.12 14.48 8.29
C GLU A 94 -6.11 13.74 9.21
N GLY A 95 -5.58 12.90 10.08
CA GLY A 95 -6.37 12.03 10.97
C GLY A 95 -6.79 10.70 10.34
N ASN A 96 -6.75 10.54 9.01
CA ASN A 96 -7.00 9.24 8.39
C ASN A 96 -5.90 8.24 8.74
N GLU A 97 -6.30 6.98 8.90
CA GLU A 97 -5.39 5.85 9.06
C GLU A 97 -5.29 5.09 7.74
N LEU A 98 -4.04 4.87 7.31
CA LEU A 98 -3.71 4.03 6.17
C LEU A 98 -3.03 2.76 6.64
N PHE A 99 -3.35 1.66 5.96
CA PHE A 99 -2.84 0.33 6.20
C PHE A 99 -1.97 -0.10 5.03
N TYR A 100 -0.76 -0.53 5.34
CA TYR A 100 0.19 -1.15 4.44
C TYR A 100 0.02 -2.66 4.55
N LEU A 101 -0.36 -3.30 3.46
CA LEU A 101 -0.56 -4.76 3.40
C LEU A 101 0.39 -5.36 2.37
N LEU A 102 1.20 -6.31 2.82
CA LEU A 102 2.15 -7.04 1.98
C LEU A 102 1.82 -8.53 2.00
N HIS A 103 1.56 -9.07 0.82
CA HIS A 103 1.30 -10.48 0.62
C HIS A 103 2.59 -11.21 0.19
N ARG A 104 2.74 -12.49 0.53
CA ARG A 104 3.94 -13.28 0.16
C ARG A 104 4.21 -13.28 -1.34
N ASP A 105 3.16 -13.43 -2.15
CA ASP A 105 3.25 -13.41 -3.63
C ASP A 105 3.60 -12.03 -4.20
N MET A 106 3.60 -10.98 -3.37
CA MET A 106 4.07 -9.64 -3.74
C MET A 106 5.56 -9.45 -3.47
N ARG A 107 6.26 -10.49 -3.01
CA ARG A 107 7.71 -10.58 -3.02
C ARG A 107 8.08 -11.67 -4.03
N GLY A 108 8.80 -11.31 -5.08
CA GLY A 108 9.24 -12.29 -6.07
C GLY A 108 10.45 -11.81 -6.85
N GLU A 109 11.33 -12.75 -7.22
CA GLU A 109 12.45 -12.45 -8.12
C GLU A 109 11.94 -12.03 -9.52
N ASP A 110 10.83 -12.64 -9.95
CA ASP A 110 10.23 -12.40 -11.28
C ASP A 110 9.07 -11.39 -11.27
N ASN A 111 8.61 -10.95 -10.09
CA ASN A 111 7.47 -10.03 -9.96
C ASN A 111 7.86 -8.74 -9.24
N PRO A 112 7.30 -7.58 -9.62
CA PRO A 112 7.48 -6.34 -8.87
C PRO A 112 7.16 -6.53 -7.38
N THR A 113 8.08 -6.10 -6.52
CA THR A 113 7.78 -6.03 -5.09
C THR A 113 6.68 -5.00 -4.90
N SER A 114 5.58 -5.36 -4.23
CA SER A 114 4.40 -4.50 -4.15
C SER A 114 3.69 -4.54 -2.79
N VAL A 115 3.06 -3.42 -2.42
CA VAL A 115 2.37 -3.22 -1.14
C VAL A 115 1.06 -2.49 -1.41
N TYR A 116 -0.05 -3.02 -0.90
CA TYR A 116 -1.32 -2.31 -0.92
C TYR A 116 -1.34 -1.20 0.13
N LEU A 117 -1.90 -0.05 -0.25
CA LEU A 117 -2.18 1.06 0.65
C LEU A 117 -3.67 1.30 0.74
N LEU A 118 -4.26 0.97 1.88
CA LEU A 118 -5.71 0.92 2.09
C LEU A 118 -6.14 1.84 3.23
N THR A 119 -7.30 2.46 3.10
CA THR A 119 -7.99 3.14 4.20
C THR A 119 -8.63 2.13 5.14
N ARG A 120 -8.95 2.55 6.37
CA ARG A 120 -9.71 1.71 7.32
C ARG A 120 -11.00 1.15 6.71
N ARG A 121 -11.74 1.95 5.94
CA ARG A 121 -12.97 1.49 5.28
C ARG A 121 -12.68 0.38 4.27
N GLU A 122 -11.67 0.56 3.42
CA GLU A 122 -11.30 -0.47 2.45
C GLU A 122 -10.86 -1.76 3.14
N VAL A 123 -10.11 -1.66 4.24
CA VAL A 123 -9.78 -2.84 5.07
C VAL A 123 -11.03 -3.49 5.64
N LEU A 124 -12.01 -2.72 6.14
CA LEU A 124 -13.26 -3.26 6.69
C LEU A 124 -14.15 -3.89 5.62
N ASP A 125 -14.22 -3.29 4.43
CA ASP A 125 -14.94 -3.82 3.26
C ASP A 125 -14.35 -5.16 2.80
N LEU A 126 -13.08 -5.39 3.11
CA LEU A 126 -12.42 -6.67 2.89
C LEU A 126 -12.80 -7.69 3.97
N LEU A 127 -13.02 -7.29 5.24
CA LEU A 127 -13.35 -8.28 6.27
C LEU A 127 -14.71 -8.94 6.01
N PRO A 128 -14.83 -10.28 6.04
CA PRO A 128 -16.05 -11.00 5.66
C PRO A 128 -17.30 -10.68 6.49
N ASN A 129 -17.20 -9.91 7.59
CA ASN A 129 -18.33 -9.47 8.42
C ASN A 129 -18.16 -8.07 9.07
N GLY A 130 -17.26 -7.20 8.57
CA GLY A 130 -17.14 -5.80 9.01
C GLY A 130 -16.83 -5.52 10.50
N ASN A 131 -16.53 -6.53 11.31
CA ASN A 131 -16.30 -6.38 12.75
C ASN A 131 -14.81 -6.13 13.07
N PRO A 132 -14.41 -4.96 13.60
CA PRO A 132 -13.02 -4.60 13.90
C PRO A 132 -12.46 -5.17 15.21
N ASP A 133 -13.27 -5.75 16.09
CA ASP A 133 -12.87 -6.13 17.47
C ASP A 133 -12.12 -7.48 17.59
N SER A 134 -11.67 -8.05 16.48
CA SER A 134 -10.81 -9.24 16.52
C SER A 134 -9.68 -9.11 15.52
N ASP A 135 -8.50 -9.59 15.95
CA ASP A 135 -7.25 -9.71 15.20
C ASP A 135 -7.38 -9.44 13.70
N LEU A 136 -7.23 -8.16 13.34
CA LEU A 136 -7.42 -7.62 12.00
C LEU A 136 -6.57 -8.40 10.98
N LYS A 137 -5.39 -8.86 11.42
CA LYS A 137 -4.52 -9.74 10.66
C LYS A 137 -5.27 -11.01 10.25
N SER A 138 -5.75 -11.79 11.22
CA SER A 138 -6.48 -13.04 10.98
C SER A 138 -7.72 -12.89 10.08
N LYS A 139 -8.42 -11.75 10.15
CA LYS A 139 -9.58 -11.49 9.28
C LYS A 139 -9.20 -11.11 7.85
N ILE A 140 -8.15 -10.29 7.66
CA ILE A 140 -7.58 -10.01 6.33
C ILE A 140 -7.08 -11.30 5.69
N LEU A 141 -6.44 -12.21 6.46
CA LEU A 141 -5.99 -13.54 5.98
C LEU A 141 -7.13 -14.37 5.36
N SER A 142 -8.38 -14.14 5.76
CA SER A 142 -9.54 -14.95 5.37
C SER A 142 -10.37 -14.38 4.21
N THR A 143 -9.96 -13.25 3.62
CA THR A 143 -10.78 -12.49 2.66
C THR A 143 -10.51 -12.89 1.19
N PRO A 144 -11.52 -13.38 0.44
CA PRO A 144 -11.42 -13.62 -1.00
C PRO A 144 -11.51 -12.30 -1.79
N GLY A 145 -10.62 -12.07 -2.78
CA GLY A 145 -10.65 -10.90 -3.68
C GLY A 145 -9.51 -9.89 -3.51
N LEU A 146 -8.67 -10.06 -2.49
CA LEU A 146 -7.39 -9.34 -2.31
C LEU A 146 -6.23 -9.96 -3.11
N LEU A 147 -6.43 -11.16 -3.64
CA LEU A 147 -5.42 -11.88 -4.41
C LEU A 147 -5.43 -11.32 -5.84
N PRO A 148 -4.29 -10.92 -6.43
CA PRO A 148 -4.22 -10.77 -7.86
C PRO A 148 -4.59 -12.12 -8.48
N SER A 149 -5.68 -12.17 -9.25
CA SER A 149 -6.01 -13.35 -10.04
C SER A 149 -4.78 -13.70 -10.87
N ILE A 150 -4.27 -14.92 -10.70
CA ILE A 150 -3.22 -15.50 -11.52
C ILE A 150 -3.76 -15.63 -12.94
#